data_AF-A0A2A5DSP5-F1
#
_entry.id   AF-A0A2A5DSP5-F1
#
_cell.length_a   1.000
_cell.length_b   1.000
_cell.length_c   1.000
_cell.angle_alpha   90.00
_cell.angle_beta   90.00
_cell.angle_gamma   90.00
#
_symmetry.space_group_name_H-M   'P 1'
#
loop_
_entity.id
_entity.type
_entity.pdbx_description
1 polymer ?
#
loop_
_entity_poly.entity_id
_entity_poly.type
_entity_poly.pdbx_seq_one_letter_code
_entity_poly.pdbx_strand_id
1 'polypeptide(L)'
;MIVSYEIHTFVKGEWKIDSIFDSRDLALSEARRIDEGTRYSGVRVVEEIFDEGAQTVNARTIFRGSKVAKENAEALEQRKQVRAQVQARNAKKKVEKGHAAKKAAVKKKKKSFQAAMVMIFFKTMGIVVFGVGLILGIRYLADML
;
A
#
# COMPACT_ATOMS: atom_id res chain seq x y z
N MET A 1 -26.92 23.63 8.49
CA MET A 1 -26.85 22.33 7.81
C MET A 1 -27.95 22.30 6.79
N ILE A 2 -27.58 22.31 5.52
CA ILE A 2 -28.51 22.28 4.39
C ILE A 2 -28.43 20.89 3.79
N VAL A 3 -29.57 20.27 3.51
CA VAL A 3 -29.63 18.92 2.92
C VAL A 3 -30.43 18.99 1.63
N SER A 4 -29.87 18.45 0.55
CA SER A 4 -30.54 18.28 -0.74
C SER A 4 -30.44 16.82 -1.19
N TYR A 5 -31.39 16.40 -2.02
CA TYR A 5 -31.47 15.06 -2.58
C TYR A 5 -31.50 15.12 -4.09
N GLU A 6 -30.46 14.62 -4.73
CA GLU A 6 -30.33 14.60 -6.19
C GLU A 6 -30.66 13.22 -6.74
N ILE A 7 -31.56 13.16 -7.72
CA ILE A 7 -31.77 11.95 -8.54
C ILE A 7 -30.82 12.01 -9.72
N HIS A 8 -30.01 10.96 -9.90
CA HIS A 8 -29.18 10.80 -11.08
C HIS A 8 -29.66 9.61 -11.90
N THR A 9 -29.73 9.79 -13.22
CA THR A 9 -30.02 8.74 -14.18
C THR A 9 -28.74 8.36 -14.94
N PHE A 10 -28.61 7.08 -15.29
CA PHE A 10 -27.49 6.57 -16.06
C PHE A 10 -27.90 6.40 -17.52
N VAL A 11 -27.32 7.22 -18.39
CA VAL A 11 -27.66 7.29 -19.82
C VAL A 11 -26.38 7.40 -20.64
N LYS A 12 -26.23 6.52 -21.64
CA LYS A 12 -25.05 6.49 -22.55
C LYS A 12 -23.70 6.42 -21.82
N GLY A 13 -23.63 5.69 -20.70
CA GLY A 13 -22.37 5.51 -19.97
C GLY A 13 -22.06 6.61 -18.94
N GLU A 14 -22.93 7.62 -18.80
CA GLU A 14 -22.71 8.76 -17.91
C GLU A 14 -23.84 8.91 -16.89
N TRP A 15 -23.49 9.42 -15.71
CA TRP A 15 -24.45 9.83 -14.69
C TRP A 15 -24.84 11.28 -14.93
N LYS A 16 -26.15 11.54 -15.06
CA LYS A 16 -26.69 12.90 -15.21
C LYS A 16 -27.66 13.19 -14.08
N ILE A 17 -27.63 14.41 -13.55
CA ILE A 17 -28.63 14.87 -12.60
C ILE A 17 -29.93 15.06 -13.38
N ASP A 18 -30.98 14.38 -12.93
CA ASP A 18 -32.31 14.43 -13.53
C ASP A 18 -33.21 15.41 -12.76
N SER A 19 -33.14 15.40 -11.43
CA SER A 19 -33.96 16.26 -10.56
C SER A 19 -33.32 16.43 -9.17
N ILE A 20 -33.67 17.51 -8.47
CA ILE A 20 -33.21 17.85 -7.11
C ILE A 20 -34.43 18.09 -6.23
N PHE A 21 -34.40 17.60 -4.99
CA PHE A 21 -35.48 17.67 -4.02
C PHE A 21 -34.97 18.08 -2.63
N ASP A 22 -35.81 18.77 -1.87
CA ASP A 22 -35.53 19.09 -0.46
C ASP A 22 -36.01 17.98 0.50
N SER A 23 -36.88 17.09 0.02
CA SER A 23 -37.47 16.00 0.80
C SER A 23 -36.94 14.64 0.35
N ARG A 24 -36.47 13.87 1.33
CA ARG A 24 -35.97 12.50 1.14
C ARG A 24 -37.04 11.59 0.56
N ASP A 25 -38.23 11.61 1.14
CA ASP A 25 -39.29 10.64 0.80
C ASP A 25 -39.81 10.89 -0.61
N LEU A 26 -39.90 12.16 -1.02
CA LEU A 26 -40.26 12.55 -2.38
C LEU A 26 -39.18 12.14 -3.40
N ALA A 27 -37.90 12.37 -3.07
CA ALA A 27 -36.80 11.95 -3.93
C ALA A 27 -36.78 10.43 -4.12
N LEU A 28 -37.05 9.67 -3.06
CA LEU A 28 -37.08 8.21 -3.09
C LEU A 28 -38.29 7.66 -3.86
N SER A 29 -39.47 8.26 -3.71
CA SER A 29 -40.65 7.83 -4.45
C SER A 29 -40.50 8.07 -5.95
N GLU A 30 -39.98 9.24 -6.35
CA GLU A 30 -39.69 9.54 -7.75
C GLU A 30 -38.58 8.64 -8.31
N ALA A 31 -37.49 8.44 -7.56
CA ALA A 31 -36.42 7.54 -8.01
C ALA A 31 -36.91 6.10 -8.22
N ARG A 32 -37.83 5.62 -7.38
CA ARG A 32 -38.45 4.29 -7.54
C ARG A 32 -39.31 4.24 -8.80
N ARG A 33 -40.16 5.25 -9.02
CA ARG A 33 -40.99 5.38 -10.23
C ARG A 33 -40.12 5.40 -11.50
N ILE A 34 -38.97 6.07 -11.45
CA ILE A 34 -38.02 6.14 -12.57
C ILE A 34 -37.31 4.79 -12.79
N ASP A 35 -36.90 4.08 -11.73
CA ASP A 35 -36.23 2.76 -11.83
C ASP A 35 -37.15 1.66 -12.39
N GLU A 36 -38.42 1.71 -12.02
CA GLU A 36 -39.49 0.86 -12.57
C GLU A 36 -39.67 1.09 -14.07
N GLY A 37 -39.42 2.31 -14.55
CA GLY A 37 -39.39 2.63 -15.97
C GLY A 37 -38.25 1.92 -16.72
N THR A 38 -38.48 1.55 -17.98
CA THR A 38 -37.45 0.94 -18.85
C THR A 38 -36.52 1.96 -19.52
N ARG A 39 -36.76 3.25 -19.32
CA ARG A 39 -36.08 4.35 -20.02
C ARG A 39 -34.59 4.45 -19.69
N TYR A 40 -34.22 4.17 -18.44
CA TYR A 40 -32.88 4.38 -17.96
C TYR A 40 -32.27 3.06 -17.49
N SER A 41 -30.99 2.86 -17.84
CA SER A 41 -30.22 1.70 -17.40
C SER A 41 -29.91 1.73 -15.91
N GLY A 42 -30.03 2.89 -15.27
CA GLY A 42 -29.74 3.08 -13.86
C GLY A 42 -30.30 4.34 -13.26
N VAL A 43 -30.59 4.27 -11.96
CA VAL A 43 -31.06 5.38 -11.15
C VAL A 43 -30.32 5.35 -9.82
N ARG A 44 -29.96 6.49 -9.26
CA ARG A 44 -29.48 6.61 -7.87
C ARG A 44 -29.98 7.90 -7.26
N VAL A 45 -30.12 7.92 -5.94
CA VAL A 45 -30.36 9.15 -5.17
C VAL A 45 -29.13 9.46 -4.34
N VAL A 46 -28.62 10.67 -4.48
CA VAL A 46 -27.50 11.21 -3.71
C VAL A 46 -28.06 12.22 -2.74
N GLU A 47 -27.82 12.00 -1.45
CA GLU A 47 -28.04 13.02 -0.42
C GLU A 47 -26.75 13.83 -0.30
N GLU A 48 -26.88 15.14 -0.40
CA GLU A 48 -25.80 16.09 -0.19
C GLU A 48 -26.10 16.90 1.07
N ILE A 49 -25.15 16.86 2.01
CA ILE A 49 -25.20 17.61 3.26
C ILE A 49 -24.12 18.68 3.20
N PHE A 50 -24.54 19.94 3.27
CA PHE A 50 -23.65 21.07 3.43
C PHE A 50 -23.56 21.48 4.91
N ASP A 51 -22.34 21.38 5.46
CA ASP A 51 -22.00 21.89 6.77
C ASP A 51 -21.40 23.30 6.61
N GLU A 52 -22.21 24.32 6.90
CA GLU A 52 -21.80 25.73 6.88
C GLU A 52 -20.68 26.07 7.86
N GLY A 53 -20.61 25.38 9.01
CA GLY A 53 -19.61 25.63 10.03
C GLY A 53 -18.23 25.12 9.61
N ALA A 54 -18.19 23.94 9.01
CA ALA A 54 -16.96 23.35 8.48
C ALA A 54 -16.63 23.78 7.04
N GLN A 55 -17.57 24.43 6.33
CA GLN A 55 -17.50 24.69 4.88
C GLN A 55 -17.22 23.42 4.07
N THR A 56 -17.87 22.31 4.45
CA THR A 56 -17.67 21.01 3.82
C THR A 56 -18.97 20.47 3.23
N VAL A 57 -18.82 19.77 2.09
CA VAL A 57 -19.90 19.05 1.42
C VAL A 57 -19.68 17.55 1.63
N ASN A 58 -20.69 16.87 2.14
CA ASN A 58 -20.69 15.41 2.26
C ASN A 58 -21.81 14.82 1.41
N ALA A 59 -21.45 13.96 0.46
CA ALA A 59 -22.41 13.32 -0.43
C ALA A 59 -22.46 11.81 -0.16
N ARG A 60 -23.67 11.27 0.04
CA ARG A 60 -23.89 9.82 0.21
C ARG A 60 -25.01 9.33 -0.70
N THR A 61 -24.81 8.18 -1.35
CA THR A 61 -25.88 7.54 -2.13
C THR A 61 -26.85 6.82 -1.20
N ILE A 62 -28.11 7.23 -1.17
CA ILE A 62 -29.16 6.66 -0.30
C ILE A 62 -30.09 5.69 -1.03
N PHE A 63 -30.09 5.70 -2.36
CA PHE A 63 -30.82 4.75 -3.20
C PHE A 63 -30.00 4.39 -4.43
N ARG A 64 -30.07 3.13 -4.85
CA ARG A 64 -29.49 2.65 -6.11
C ARG A 64 -30.44 1.64 -6.75
N GLY A 65 -30.84 1.94 -7.98
CA GLY A 65 -31.73 1.12 -8.80
C GLY A 65 -31.14 -0.24 -9.16
N SER A 66 -32.03 -1.21 -9.33
CA SER A 66 -31.69 -2.64 -9.37
C SER A 66 -30.98 -3.08 -10.65
N LYS A 67 -31.22 -2.41 -11.78
CA LYS A 67 -30.60 -2.72 -13.08
C LYS A 67 -29.08 -2.54 -13.05
N VAL A 68 -28.61 -1.47 -12.42
CA VAL A 68 -27.17 -1.20 -12.20
C VAL A 68 -26.58 -2.08 -11.10
N ALA A 69 -27.40 -2.57 -10.16
CA ALA A 69 -26.92 -3.41 -9.06
C ALA A 69 -26.52 -4.81 -9.54
N LYS A 70 -27.24 -5.42 -10.48
CA LYS A 70 -26.89 -6.75 -11.03
C LYS A 70 -25.58 -6.71 -11.80
N GLU A 71 -25.41 -5.77 -12.73
CA GLU A 71 -24.16 -5.64 -13.51
C GLU A 71 -22.97 -5.24 -12.63
N ASN A 72 -23.18 -4.40 -11.60
CA ASN A 72 -22.10 -4.06 -10.67
C ASN A 72 -21.78 -5.17 -9.65
N ALA A 73 -22.72 -6.06 -9.31
CA ALA A 73 -22.44 -7.16 -8.40
C ALA A 73 -21.40 -8.12 -9.02
N GLU A 74 -21.55 -8.43 -10.31
CA GLU A 74 -20.57 -9.24 -11.04
C GLU A 74 -19.21 -8.52 -11.15
N ALA A 75 -19.21 -7.23 -11.48
CA ALA A 75 -17.98 -6.43 -11.53
C ALA A 75 -17.30 -6.30 -10.15
N LEU A 76 -18.08 -6.25 -9.06
CA LEU A 76 -17.57 -6.18 -7.69
C LEU A 76 -16.92 -7.51 -7.28
N GLU A 77 -17.54 -8.65 -7.62
CA GLU A 77 -16.99 -9.97 -7.34
C GLU A 77 -15.69 -10.22 -8.13
N GLN A 78 -15.65 -9.83 -9.41
CA GLN A 78 -14.41 -9.89 -10.20
C GLN A 78 -13.28 -9.05 -9.56
N ARG A 79 -13.60 -7.83 -9.10
CA ARG A 79 -12.62 -6.96 -8.41
C ARG A 79 -12.14 -7.54 -7.08
N LYS A 80 -13.02 -8.20 -6.31
CA LYS A 80 -12.63 -8.89 -5.06
C LYS A 80 -11.65 -10.03 -5.36
N GLN A 81 -11.92 -10.83 -6.38
CA GLN A 81 -11.04 -11.94 -6.78
C GLN A 81 -9.66 -11.43 -7.24
N VAL A 82 -9.63 -10.38 -8.07
CA VAL A 82 -8.37 -9.75 -8.50
C VAL A 82 -7.60 -9.19 -7.31
N ARG A 83 -8.28 -8.51 -6.37
CA ARG A 83 -7.63 -7.95 -5.17
C ARG A 83 -7.04 -9.05 -4.28
N ALA A 84 -7.76 -10.16 -4.10
CA ALA A 84 -7.27 -11.32 -3.35
C ALA A 84 -6.04 -11.94 -4.01
N GLN A 85 -6.03 -12.10 -5.33
CA GLN A 85 -4.88 -12.62 -6.08
C GLN A 85 -3.65 -11.69 -5.97
N VAL A 86 -3.85 -10.38 -6.10
CA VAL A 86 -2.76 -9.39 -5.96
C VAL A 86 -2.19 -9.38 -4.54
N GLN A 87 -3.05 -9.46 -3.51
CA GLN A 87 -2.60 -9.53 -2.13
C GLN A 87 -1.80 -10.82 -1.86
N ALA A 88 -2.28 -11.96 -2.33
CA ALA A 88 -1.56 -13.24 -2.20
C ALA A 88 -0.19 -13.20 -2.91
N ARG A 89 -0.12 -12.61 -4.11
CA ARG A 89 1.13 -12.44 -4.87
C ARG A 89 2.12 -11.52 -4.15
N ASN A 90 1.63 -10.42 -3.58
CA ASN A 90 2.46 -9.46 -2.85
C ASN A 90 2.95 -10.02 -1.51
N ALA A 91 2.14 -10.83 -0.83
CA ALA A 91 2.55 -11.53 0.38
C ALA A 91 3.71 -12.51 0.11
N LYS A 92 3.61 -13.32 -0.95
CA LYS A 92 4.68 -14.25 -1.37
C LYS A 92 5.99 -13.51 -1.69
N LYS A 93 5.92 -12.42 -2.46
CA LYS A 93 7.10 -11.60 -2.79
C LYS A 93 7.76 -10.97 -1.56
N LYS A 94 7.00 -10.55 -0.55
CA LYS A 94 7.55 -10.00 0.71
C LYS A 94 8.30 -11.06 1.51
N VAL A 95 7.76 -12.28 1.58
CA VAL A 95 8.40 -13.40 2.27
C VAL A 95 9.72 -13.78 1.59
N GLU A 96 9.72 -13.92 0.27
CA GLU A 96 10.93 -14.25 -0.51
C GLU A 96 12.03 -13.18 -0.36
N LYS A 97 11.67 -11.89 -0.48
CA LYS A 97 12.62 -10.78 -0.27
C LYS A 97 13.15 -10.75 1.17
N GLY A 98 12.32 -11.04 2.17
CA GLY A 98 12.73 -11.13 3.57
C GLY A 98 13.74 -12.25 3.83
N HIS A 99 13.51 -13.44 3.25
CA HIS A 99 14.46 -14.56 3.35
C HIS A 99 15.77 -14.28 2.60
N ALA A 100 15.72 -13.66 1.42
CA ALA A 100 16.91 -13.28 0.68
C ALA A 100 17.75 -12.22 1.41
N ALA A 101 17.11 -11.20 1.98
CA ALA A 101 17.77 -10.16 2.77
C ALA A 101 18.43 -10.73 4.05
N LYS A 102 17.75 -11.63 4.77
CA LYS A 102 18.31 -12.32 5.93
C LYS A 102 19.53 -13.17 5.56
N LYS A 103 19.48 -13.93 4.46
CA LYS A 103 20.62 -14.72 3.97
C LYS A 103 21.80 -13.84 3.57
N ALA A 104 21.55 -12.70 2.92
CA ALA A 104 22.60 -11.75 2.56
C ALA A 104 23.27 -11.10 3.79
N ALA A 105 22.49 -10.72 4.80
CA ALA A 105 23.00 -10.13 6.04
C ALA A 105 23.90 -11.11 6.83
N VAL A 106 23.52 -12.39 6.90
CA VAL A 106 24.34 -13.44 7.54
C VAL A 106 25.66 -13.65 6.80
N LYS A 107 25.65 -13.67 5.47
CA LYS A 107 26.88 -13.78 4.66
C LYS A 107 27.81 -12.57 4.87
N LYS A 108 27.25 -11.37 5.00
CA LYS A 108 28.02 -10.13 5.22
C LYS A 108 28.71 -10.14 6.59
N LYS A 109 28.02 -10.59 7.65
CA LYS A 109 28.60 -10.76 9.01
C LYS A 109 29.73 -11.81 9.06
N LYS A 110 29.59 -12.94 8.34
CA LYS A 110 30.67 -13.95 8.27
C LYS A 110 31.93 -13.41 7.59
N LYS A 111 31.78 -12.67 6.47
CA LYS A 111 32.92 -12.05 5.78
C LYS A 111 33.63 -10.99 6.64
N SER A 112 32.88 -10.16 7.38
CA SER A 112 33.49 -9.15 8.26
C SER A 112 34.24 -9.78 9.43
N PHE A 113 33.74 -10.89 9.98
CA PHE A 113 34.42 -11.62 11.05
C PHE A 113 35.71 -12.30 10.56
N GLN A 114 35.69 -12.93 9.39
CA GLN A 114 36.89 -13.53 8.80
C GLN A 114 37.96 -12.46 8.47
N ALA A 115 37.56 -11.33 7.90
CA ALA A 115 38.48 -10.22 7.62
C ALA A 115 39.10 -9.64 8.90
N ALA A 116 38.32 -9.50 9.98
CA ALA A 116 38.83 -9.07 11.28
C ALA A 116 39.84 -10.07 11.86
N MET A 117 39.56 -11.36 11.75
CA MET A 117 40.46 -12.41 12.27
C MET A 117 41.80 -12.45 11.53
N VAL A 118 41.77 -12.30 10.20
CA VAL A 118 42.99 -12.20 9.37
C VAL A 118 43.79 -10.94 9.73
N MET A 119 43.14 -9.80 9.92
CA MET A 119 43.81 -8.55 10.31
C MET A 119 44.49 -8.68 11.68
N ILE A 120 43.83 -9.31 12.67
CA ILE A 120 44.40 -9.56 13.99
C ILE A 120 45.63 -10.48 13.89
N PHE A 121 45.56 -11.53 13.07
CA PHE A 121 46.69 -12.44 12.85
C PHE A 121 47.91 -11.72 12.27
N PHE A 122 47.74 -10.89 11.24
CA PHE A 122 48.87 -10.13 10.68
C PHE A 122 49.45 -9.10 11.65
N LYS A 123 48.61 -8.42 12.44
CA LYS A 123 49.09 -7.47 13.47
C LYS A 123 49.91 -8.16 14.54
N THR A 124 49.41 -9.29 15.06
CA THR A 124 50.10 -10.05 16.11
C THR A 124 51.42 -10.62 15.58
N MET A 125 51.44 -11.14 14.36
CA MET A 125 52.66 -11.65 13.75
C MET A 125 53.70 -10.54 13.50
N GLY A 126 53.26 -9.34 13.09
CA GLY A 126 54.15 -8.18 12.94
C GLY A 126 54.84 -7.77 14.24
N ILE A 127 54.11 -7.79 15.37
CA ILE A 127 54.68 -7.50 16.69
C ILE A 127 55.74 -8.52 17.09
N VAL A 128 55.49 -9.81 16.83
CA VAL A 128 56.44 -10.89 17.14
C VAL A 128 57.71 -10.75 16.30
N VAL A 129 57.59 -10.55 14.99
CA VAL A 129 58.74 -10.39 14.09
C VAL A 129 59.56 -9.15 14.47
N PHE A 130 58.90 -8.04 14.79
CA PHE A 130 59.58 -6.82 15.23
C PHE A 130 60.31 -7.02 16.57
N GLY A 131 59.66 -7.69 17.54
CA GLY A 131 60.27 -8.00 18.82
C GLY A 131 61.50 -8.90 18.70
N VAL A 132 61.41 -9.97 17.90
CA VAL A 132 62.56 -10.85 17.63
C VAL A 132 63.67 -10.10 16.89
N GLY A 133 63.30 -9.26 15.91
CA GLY A 133 64.26 -8.43 15.17
C GLY A 133 65.03 -7.46 16.08
N LEU A 134 64.37 -6.81 17.04
CA LEU A 134 65.03 -5.95 18.02
C LEU A 134 66.00 -6.72 18.91
N ILE A 135 65.61 -7.90 19.41
CA ILE A 135 66.46 -8.73 20.27
C ILE A 135 67.73 -9.16 19.51
N LEU A 136 67.58 -9.61 18.27
CA LEU A 136 68.71 -10.01 17.43
C LEU A 136 69.59 -8.81 17.07
N GLY A 137 68.99 -7.65 16.76
CA GLY A 137 69.71 -6.42 16.44
C GLY A 137 70.53 -5.88 17.61
N ILE A 138 69.97 -5.85 18.82
CA ILE A 138 70.69 -5.44 20.03
C ILE A 138 71.87 -6.38 20.30
N ARG A 139 71.66 -7.70 20.15
CA ARG A 139 72.74 -8.69 20.35
C ARG A 139 73.88 -8.51 19.35
N TYR A 140 73.55 -8.33 18.07
CA TYR A 140 74.56 -8.11 17.03
C TYR A 140 75.38 -6.84 17.26
N LEU A 141 74.73 -5.76 17.71
CA LEU A 141 75.41 -4.51 18.07
C LEU A 141 76.28 -4.66 19.33
N ALA A 142 75.83 -5.43 20.33
CA ALA A 142 76.61 -5.71 21.54
C ALA A 142 77.85 -6.58 21.26
N ASP A 143 77.77 -7.51 20.31
CA ASP A 143 78.92 -8.35 19.91
C ASP A 143 79.97 -7.57 19.08
N MET A 144 79.62 -6.40 18.53
CA MET A 144 80.52 -5.53 17.75
C MET A 144 81.25 -4.46 18.58
N LEU A 145 80.85 -4.26 19.83
CA LEU A 145 81.38 -3.22 20.73
C LEU A 145 82.37 -3.81 21.74
#